data_AF-A0A1B1C609-F1
#
_entry.id   AF-A0A1B1C609-F1
#
_cell.length_a   1.000
_cell.length_b   1.000
_cell.length_c   1.000
_cell.angle_alpha   90.00
_cell.angle_beta   90.00
_cell.angle_gamma   90.00
#
_symmetry.space_group_name_H-M   'P 1'
#
loop_
_entity.id
_entity.type
_entity.pdbx_description
1 polymer ?
#
loop_
_entity_poly.entity_id
_entity_poly.type
_entity_poly.pdbx_seq_one_letter_code
_entity_poly.pdbx_strand_id
1 'polypeptide(L)'
;MTLDRWNRWCSFLVIVLGAAAMADALKIYGVDIQRGWVGAAVAVVGAAQLVFDFGGRARDHQTLQREYYHLLSNIEAEAQPSEERVAGWYSQMIRIAGDEPPMMRALDAKAYNDAIDASGYYDRSQRLIIPVTHKLLGQFLSFEGVPYDTVAEVEERKKIAA
;
A
#
# COMPACT_ATOMS: atom_id res chain seq x y z
N MET A 1 17.47 -9.07 11.14
CA MET A 1 18.23 -7.87 10.71
C MET A 1 19.37 -8.14 9.72
N THR A 2 20.04 -9.31 9.70
CA THR A 2 21.18 -9.57 8.78
C THR A 2 20.77 -10.05 7.38
N LEU A 3 19.77 -10.92 7.27
CA LEU A 3 19.34 -11.51 5.99
C LEU A 3 18.63 -10.52 5.05
N ASP A 4 17.76 -9.65 5.54
CA ASP A 4 17.12 -8.63 4.70
C ASP A 4 18.13 -7.62 4.15
N ARG A 5 19.17 -7.31 4.93
CA ARG A 5 20.27 -6.46 4.47
C ARG A 5 21.05 -7.14 3.34
N TRP A 6 21.33 -8.43 3.46
CA TRP A 6 21.93 -9.24 2.40
C TRP A 6 21.03 -9.36 1.18
N ASN A 7 19.72 -9.54 1.36
CA ASN A 7 18.77 -9.61 0.25
C ASN A 7 18.73 -8.29 -0.56
N ARG A 8 18.77 -7.14 0.14
CA ARG A 8 18.86 -5.81 -0.49
C ARG A 8 20.19 -5.63 -1.25
N TRP A 9 21.31 -6.07 -0.66
CA TRP A 9 22.62 -6.05 -1.33
C TRP A 9 22.70 -6.98 -2.55
N CYS A 10 22.18 -8.20 -2.45
CA CYS A 10 22.11 -9.14 -3.56
C CYS A 10 21.19 -8.63 -4.68
N SER A 11 20.04 -8.06 -4.33
CA SER A 11 19.13 -7.45 -5.31
C SER A 11 19.82 -6.30 -6.05
N PHE A 12 20.50 -5.41 -5.31
CA PHE A 12 21.29 -4.33 -5.89
C PHE A 12 22.39 -4.84 -6.84
N LEU A 13 23.13 -5.88 -6.44
CA LEU A 13 24.16 -6.48 -7.29
C LEU A 13 23.58 -7.13 -8.55
N VAL A 14 22.44 -7.84 -8.44
CA VAL A 14 21.75 -8.43 -9.60
C VAL A 14 21.31 -7.35 -10.59
N ILE A 15 20.81 -6.21 -10.11
CA ILE A 15 20.44 -5.07 -10.95
C ILE A 15 21.68 -4.52 -11.68
N VAL A 16 22.75 -4.21 -10.95
CA VAL A 16 23.96 -3.58 -11.52
C VAL A 16 24.62 -4.52 -12.54
N LEU A 17 24.78 -5.80 -12.19
CA LEU A 17 25.40 -6.79 -13.05
C LEU A 17 24.49 -7.16 -14.24
N GLY A 18 23.18 -7.25 -14.03
CA GLY A 18 22.20 -7.47 -15.09
C GLY A 18 22.14 -6.32 -16.09
N ALA A 19 22.23 -5.07 -15.62
CA ALA A 19 22.31 -3.89 -16.48
C ALA A 19 23.55 -3.92 -17.38
N ALA A 20 24.71 -4.26 -16.80
CA ALA A 20 25.97 -4.36 -17.52
C ALA A 20 25.94 -5.52 -18.55
N ALA A 21 25.45 -6.69 -18.15
CA ALA A 21 25.33 -7.85 -19.04
C ALA A 21 24.36 -7.60 -20.22
N MET A 22 23.23 -6.93 -19.97
CA MET A 22 22.28 -6.57 -21.02
C MET A 22 22.87 -5.52 -21.98
N ALA A 23 23.63 -4.55 -21.46
CA ALA A 23 24.33 -3.56 -22.28
C ALA A 23 25.36 -4.22 -23.21
N ASP A 24 26.07 -5.25 -22.76
CA ASP A 24 27.01 -6.02 -23.59
C ASP A 24 26.31 -6.96 -24.58
N ALA A 25 25.23 -7.64 -24.19
CA ALA A 25 24.48 -8.53 -25.08
C ALA A 25 23.86 -7.80 -26.28
N LEU A 26 23.38 -6.58 -26.06
CA LEU A 26 22.76 -5.77 -27.11
C LEU A 26 23.79 -5.18 -28.11
N LYS A 27 25.07 -5.05 -27.73
CA LYS A 27 26.16 -4.71 -28.68
C LYS A 27 26.31 -5.78 -29.76
N ILE A 28 26.07 -7.05 -29.43
CA ILE A 28 26.19 -8.19 -30.36
C ILE A 28 25.17 -8.10 -31.50
N TYR A 29 23.99 -7.52 -31.23
CA TYR A 29 22.93 -7.35 -32.23
C TYR A 29 23.05 -6.06 -33.05
N GLY A 30 24.18 -5.35 -32.97
CA GLY A 30 24.39 -4.09 -33.71
C GLY A 30 23.51 -2.94 -33.24
N VAL A 31 22.82 -3.09 -32.09
CA VAL A 31 22.12 -1.99 -31.44
C VAL A 31 23.19 -1.14 -30.77
N ASP A 32 23.50 0.00 -31.38
CA ASP A 32 24.47 0.94 -30.83
C ASP A 32 23.85 1.65 -29.61
N ILE A 33 23.99 1.05 -28.42
CA ILE A 33 23.52 1.60 -27.13
C ILE A 33 24.46 2.72 -26.64
N GLN A 34 25.17 3.40 -27.54
CA GLN A 34 25.95 4.59 -27.23
C GLN A 34 25.15 5.68 -26.48
N ARG A 35 23.81 5.62 -26.48
CA ARG A 35 22.98 6.58 -25.75
C ARG A 35 22.69 6.20 -24.29
N GLY A 36 23.09 5.03 -23.79
CA GLY A 36 23.02 4.71 -22.35
C GLY A 36 21.62 4.55 -21.72
N TRP A 37 20.53 4.73 -22.48
CA TRP A 37 19.16 4.74 -21.96
C TRP A 37 18.72 3.40 -21.35
N VAL A 38 19.16 2.27 -21.89
CA VAL A 38 18.82 0.94 -21.35
C VAL A 38 19.49 0.73 -19.99
N GLY A 39 20.78 1.06 -19.87
CA GLY A 39 21.49 1.00 -18.58
C GLY A 39 20.91 1.96 -17.56
N ALA A 40 20.53 3.18 -17.98
CA ALA A 40 19.83 4.15 -17.14
C ALA A 40 18.46 3.63 -16.68
N ALA A 41 17.68 3.00 -17.57
CA ALA A 41 16.38 2.42 -17.23
C ALA A 41 16.52 1.29 -16.20
N VAL A 42 17.49 0.37 -16.38
CA VAL A 42 17.75 -0.70 -15.40
C VAL A 42 18.21 -0.13 -14.06
N ALA A 43 19.09 0.88 -14.07
CA ALA A 43 19.52 1.56 -12.85
C ALA A 43 18.37 2.25 -12.12
N VAL A 44 17.46 2.91 -12.84
CA VAL A 44 16.27 3.56 -12.27
C VAL A 44 15.30 2.54 -11.69
N VAL A 45 14.97 1.48 -12.44
CA VAL A 45 14.05 0.42 -11.96
C VAL A 45 14.64 -0.27 -10.74
N GLY A 46 15.94 -0.55 -10.75
CA GLY A 46 16.59 -1.18 -9.61
C GLY A 46 16.75 -0.29 -8.39
N ALA A 47 17.02 1.01 -8.59
CA ALA A 47 16.99 1.99 -7.51
C ALA A 47 15.57 2.12 -6.92
N ALA A 48 14.54 2.14 -7.77
CA ALA A 48 13.15 2.15 -7.34
C ALA A 48 12.80 0.89 -6.52
N GLN A 49 13.22 -0.30 -6.95
CA GLN A 49 13.04 -1.53 -6.18
C GLN A 49 13.68 -1.45 -4.79
N LEU A 50 14.89 -0.88 -4.69
CA LEU A 50 15.60 -0.74 -3.43
C LEU A 50 14.97 0.30 -2.49
N VAL A 51 14.53 1.43 -3.04
CA VAL A 51 13.92 2.54 -2.28
C VAL A 51 12.53 2.18 -1.79
N PHE A 52 11.70 1.59 -2.66
CA PHE A 52 10.31 1.28 -2.33
C PHE A 52 10.13 -0.07 -1.61
N ASP A 53 11.12 -0.96 -1.69
CA ASP A 53 11.10 -2.29 -1.05
C ASP A 53 9.77 -3.03 -1.19
N PHE A 54 9.33 -3.20 -2.44
CA PHE A 54 8.06 -3.86 -2.75
C PHE A 54 7.98 -5.28 -2.15
N GLY A 55 9.12 -5.97 -2.06
CA GLY A 55 9.20 -7.33 -1.50
C GLY A 55 8.96 -7.34 0.02
N GLY A 56 9.55 -6.40 0.77
CA GLY A 56 9.28 -6.24 2.19
C GLY A 56 7.80 -5.95 2.45
N ARG A 57 7.26 -4.93 1.78
CA ARG A 57 5.86 -4.51 1.94
C ARG A 57 4.86 -5.62 1.62
N ALA A 58 5.11 -6.41 0.58
CA ALA A 58 4.24 -7.54 0.23
C ALA A 58 4.26 -8.63 1.31
N ARG A 59 5.43 -8.91 1.92
CA ARG A 59 5.57 -9.88 2.99
C ARG A 59 4.89 -9.41 4.28
N ASP A 60 5.03 -8.12 4.61
CA ASP A 60 4.37 -7.53 5.77
C ASP A 60 2.85 -7.61 5.61
N HIS A 61 2.34 -7.24 4.43
CA HIS A 61 0.92 -7.37 4.10
C HIS A 61 0.42 -8.83 4.22
N GLN A 62 1.14 -9.79 3.65
CA GLN A 62 0.79 -11.21 3.74
C GLN A 62 0.79 -11.69 5.20
N THR A 63 1.73 -11.22 6.01
CA THR A 63 1.86 -11.63 7.42
C THR A 63 0.69 -11.10 8.25
N LEU A 64 0.40 -9.80 8.15
CA LEU A 64 -0.72 -9.16 8.84
C LEU A 64 -2.06 -9.77 8.42
N GLN A 65 -2.28 -9.96 7.12
CA GLN A 65 -3.50 -10.58 6.60
C GLN A 65 -3.68 -12.00 7.12
N ARG A 66 -2.62 -12.80 7.16
CA ARG A 66 -2.65 -14.16 7.69
C ARG A 66 -3.00 -14.15 9.18
N GLU A 67 -2.37 -13.31 9.98
CA GLU A 67 -2.64 -13.21 11.43
C GLU A 67 -4.07 -12.76 11.72
N TYR A 68 -4.56 -11.77 10.97
CA TYR A 68 -5.95 -11.32 11.04
C TYR A 68 -6.94 -12.46 10.78
N TYR A 69 -6.76 -13.21 9.68
CA TYR A 69 -7.68 -14.31 9.36
C TYR A 69 -7.58 -15.49 10.32
N HIS A 70 -6.40 -15.76 10.88
CA HIS A 70 -6.28 -16.74 11.95
C HIS A 70 -7.08 -16.33 13.19
N LEU A 71 -6.95 -15.07 13.62
CA LEU A 71 -7.74 -14.54 14.74
C LEU A 71 -9.24 -14.59 14.44
N LEU A 72 -9.66 -14.18 13.25
CA LEU A 72 -11.06 -14.25 12.84
C LEU A 72 -11.60 -15.68 12.87
N SER A 73 -10.82 -16.65 12.38
CA SER A 73 -11.23 -18.07 12.45
C SER A 73 -11.38 -18.56 13.90
N ASN A 74 -10.54 -18.08 14.82
CA ASN A 74 -10.64 -18.44 16.23
C ASN A 74 -11.89 -17.84 16.89
N ILE A 75 -12.28 -16.63 16.48
CA ILE A 75 -13.51 -15.95 16.93
C ILE A 75 -14.73 -16.74 16.45
N GLU A 76 -14.79 -17.05 15.15
CA GLU A 76 -15.92 -17.78 14.53
C GLU A 76 -16.05 -19.23 15.03
N ALA A 77 -14.96 -19.85 15.46
CA ALA A 77 -14.99 -21.22 15.99
C ALA A 77 -15.69 -21.33 17.36
N GLU A 78 -15.89 -20.24 18.09
CA GLU A 78 -16.39 -20.25 19.46
C GLU A 78 -17.77 -19.55 19.53
N ALA A 79 -18.84 -20.35 19.43
CA ALA A 79 -20.22 -19.85 19.32
C ALA A 79 -20.74 -19.12 20.58
N GLN A 80 -20.16 -19.38 21.75
CA GLN A 80 -20.53 -18.76 23.03
C GLN A 80 -19.25 -18.41 23.82
N PRO A 81 -18.55 -17.34 23.45
CA PRO A 81 -17.30 -16.96 24.09
C PRO A 81 -17.55 -16.32 25.46
N SER A 82 -16.65 -16.59 26.41
CA SER A 82 -16.63 -15.87 27.69
C SER A 82 -16.06 -14.45 27.53
N GLU A 83 -16.35 -13.56 28.48
CA GLU A 83 -15.82 -12.19 28.46
C GLU A 83 -14.27 -12.16 28.44
N GLU A 84 -13.62 -13.07 29.16
CA GLU A 84 -12.16 -13.20 29.17
C GLU A 84 -11.60 -13.57 27.78
N ARG A 85 -12.30 -14.45 27.05
CA ARG A 85 -11.94 -14.83 25.68
C ARG A 85 -12.07 -13.65 24.72
N VAL A 86 -13.18 -12.91 24.82
CA VAL A 86 -13.40 -11.69 24.03
C VAL A 86 -12.31 -10.65 24.29
N ALA A 87 -11.97 -10.41 25.56
CA ALA A 87 -10.88 -9.49 25.93
C ALA A 87 -9.53 -9.94 25.35
N GLY A 88 -9.26 -11.25 25.35
CA GLY A 88 -8.07 -11.84 24.74
C GLY A 88 -8.00 -11.66 23.22
N TRP A 89 -9.12 -11.79 22.51
CA TRP A 89 -9.18 -11.49 21.07
C TRP A 89 -9.03 -10.02 20.77
N TYR A 90 -9.64 -9.15 21.58
CA TYR A 90 -9.50 -7.70 21.44
C TYR A 90 -8.04 -7.25 21.61
N SER A 91 -7.34 -7.80 22.61
CA SER A 91 -5.90 -7.57 22.79
C SER A 91 -5.07 -8.02 21.58
N GLN A 92 -5.38 -9.18 20.99
CA GLN A 92 -4.73 -9.65 19.77
C GLN A 92 -4.99 -8.74 18.57
N MET A 93 -6.23 -8.28 18.42
CA MET A 93 -6.59 -7.33 17.35
C MET A 93 -5.81 -6.02 17.48
N ILE A 94 -5.67 -5.48 18.69
CA ILE A 94 -4.86 -4.27 18.93
C ILE A 94 -3.39 -4.49 18.56
N ARG A 95 -2.83 -5.66 18.85
CA ARG A 95 -1.45 -5.98 18.47
C ARG A 95 -1.27 -6.03 16.96
N ILE A 96 -2.16 -6.72 16.25
CA ILE A 96 -2.15 -6.78 14.78
C ILE A 96 -2.27 -5.36 14.20
N ALA A 97 -3.22 -4.56 14.69
CA ALA A 97 -3.40 -3.18 14.26
C ALA A 97 -2.20 -2.28 14.60
N GLY A 98 -1.51 -2.55 15.71
CA GLY A 98 -0.29 -1.82 16.10
C GLY A 98 0.92 -2.09 15.21
N ASP A 99 0.93 -3.24 14.53
CA ASP A 99 1.97 -3.63 13.57
C ASP A 99 1.65 -3.12 12.14
N GLU A 100 0.48 -2.53 11.91
CA GLU A 100 0.13 -1.94 10.62
C GLU A 100 0.96 -0.68 10.34
N PRO A 101 1.41 -0.48 9.08
CA PRO A 101 2.00 0.79 8.68
C PRO A 101 0.97 1.92 8.79
N PRO A 102 1.41 3.19 8.90
CA PRO A 102 0.51 4.33 9.00
C PRO A 102 -0.55 4.32 7.90
N MET A 103 -1.79 4.60 8.29
CA MET A 103 -2.94 4.58 7.38
C MET A 103 -2.78 5.67 6.31
N MET A 104 -2.63 5.24 5.06
CA MET A 104 -2.58 6.14 3.91
C MET A 104 -3.98 6.73 3.65
N ARG A 105 -4.31 7.84 4.32
CA ARG A 105 -5.67 8.36 4.43
C ARG A 105 -6.32 8.67 3.08
N ALA A 106 -5.55 9.16 2.11
CA ALA A 106 -6.03 9.41 0.75
C ALA A 106 -6.37 8.10 -0.01
N LEU A 107 -5.60 7.04 0.20
CA LEU A 107 -5.85 5.71 -0.36
C LEU A 107 -7.06 5.06 0.29
N ASP A 108 -7.18 5.16 1.61
CA ASP A 108 -8.33 4.70 2.38
C ASP A 108 -9.64 5.37 1.91
N ALA A 109 -9.64 6.70 1.77
CA ALA A 109 -10.80 7.42 1.24
C ALA A 109 -11.16 7.01 -0.20
N LYS A 110 -10.16 6.64 -1.01
CA LYS A 110 -10.41 6.11 -2.36
C LYS A 110 -11.03 4.71 -2.28
N ALA A 111 -10.49 3.82 -1.46
CA ALA A 111 -11.03 2.47 -1.25
C ALA A 111 -12.47 2.52 -0.73
N TYR A 112 -12.77 3.44 0.18
CA TYR A 112 -14.13 3.70 0.65
C TYR A 112 -15.07 4.10 -0.49
N ASN A 113 -14.66 5.02 -1.37
CA ASN A 113 -15.45 5.41 -2.54
C ASN A 113 -15.67 4.24 -3.51
N ASP A 114 -14.63 3.44 -3.75
CA ASP A 114 -14.71 2.26 -4.61
C ASP A 114 -15.67 1.21 -4.00
N ALA A 115 -15.68 1.07 -2.67
CA ALA A 115 -16.61 0.20 -1.95
C ALA A 115 -18.06 0.69 -2.02
N ILE A 116 -18.31 2.01 -1.88
CA ILE A 116 -19.65 2.59 -2.11
C ILE A 116 -20.12 2.25 -3.52
N ASP A 117 -19.30 2.55 -4.53
CA ASP A 117 -19.64 2.35 -5.94
C ASP A 117 -19.92 0.85 -6.24
N ALA A 118 -19.19 -0.07 -5.60
CA ALA A 118 -19.38 -1.51 -5.77
C ALA A 118 -20.57 -2.08 -4.99
N SER A 119 -20.87 -1.53 -3.81
CA SER A 119 -21.92 -2.05 -2.93
C SER A 119 -23.33 -1.89 -3.49
N GLY A 120 -23.59 -0.83 -4.26
CA GLY A 120 -24.91 -0.49 -4.80
C GLY A 120 -25.97 -0.11 -3.76
N TYR A 121 -25.66 -0.21 -2.46
CA TYR A 121 -26.57 0.12 -1.36
C TYR A 121 -26.55 1.60 -0.98
N TYR A 122 -25.43 2.28 -1.23
CA TYR A 122 -25.22 3.67 -0.82
C TYR A 122 -25.26 4.61 -2.03
N ASP A 123 -25.87 5.78 -1.83
CA ASP A 123 -25.90 6.82 -2.85
C ASP A 123 -24.54 7.50 -3.03
N ARG A 124 -24.29 8.03 -4.24
CA ARG A 124 -23.04 8.70 -4.58
C ARG A 124 -22.79 9.97 -3.75
N SER A 125 -23.82 10.55 -3.13
CA SER A 125 -23.67 11.67 -2.19
C SER A 125 -22.80 11.33 -0.96
N GLN A 126 -22.67 10.06 -0.61
CA GLN A 126 -21.85 9.59 0.51
C GLN A 126 -20.36 9.50 0.16
N ARG A 127 -19.98 9.76 -1.10
CA ARG A 127 -18.57 9.70 -1.51
C ARG A 127 -17.75 10.80 -0.84
N LEU A 128 -16.54 10.44 -0.44
CA LEU A 128 -15.53 11.36 0.08
C LEU A 128 -14.91 12.17 -1.06
N ILE A 129 -14.80 13.47 -0.86
CA ILE A 129 -14.14 14.38 -1.80
C ILE A 129 -12.65 14.39 -1.50
N ILE A 130 -11.89 13.74 -2.38
CA ILE A 130 -10.43 13.68 -2.28
C ILE A 130 -9.81 14.72 -3.23
N PRO A 131 -8.99 15.67 -2.75
CA PRO A 131 -8.27 16.62 -3.59
C PRO A 131 -7.37 15.92 -4.62
N VAL A 132 -7.21 16.52 -5.81
CA VAL A 132 -6.39 15.93 -6.89
C VAL A 132 -4.94 15.73 -6.45
N THR A 133 -4.38 16.67 -5.70
CA THR A 133 -3.03 16.56 -5.13
C THR A 133 -2.89 15.34 -4.22
N HIS A 134 -3.89 15.07 -3.39
CA HIS A 134 -3.90 13.91 -2.49
C HIS A 134 -4.14 12.60 -3.24
N LYS A 135 -4.91 12.62 -4.34
CA LYS A 135 -5.04 11.45 -5.23
C LYS A 135 -3.71 11.05 -5.87
N LEU A 136 -2.89 12.03 -6.27
CA LEU A 136 -1.60 11.79 -6.93
C LEU A 136 -0.50 11.41 -5.92
N LEU A 137 -0.44 12.11 -4.78
CA LEU A 137 0.62 11.92 -3.79
C LEU A 137 0.25 10.92 -2.69
N GLY A 138 -1.01 10.48 -2.61
CA GLY A 138 -1.54 9.63 -1.55
C GLY A 138 -0.96 8.21 -1.50
N GLN A 139 -0.18 7.82 -2.51
CA GLN A 139 0.60 6.57 -2.49
C GLN A 139 1.94 6.72 -1.76
N PHE A 140 2.41 7.95 -1.57
CA PHE A 140 3.72 8.26 -0.99
C PHE A 140 3.62 9.02 0.34
N LEU A 141 2.57 9.82 0.51
CA LEU A 141 2.32 10.62 1.71
C LEU A 141 1.04 10.15 2.40
N SER A 142 1.11 9.99 3.72
CA SER A 142 0.01 9.45 4.51
C SER A 142 -1.20 10.38 4.59
N PHE A 143 -0.97 11.70 4.69
CA PHE A 143 -2.01 12.71 4.94
C PHE A 143 -2.84 12.42 6.20
N GLU A 144 -2.18 12.00 7.28
CA GLU A 144 -2.85 11.72 8.56
C GLU A 144 -3.58 12.94 9.10
N GLY A 145 -4.76 12.68 9.69
CA GLY A 145 -5.57 13.71 10.32
C GLY A 145 -6.30 14.65 9.36
N VAL A 146 -6.14 14.50 8.04
CA VAL A 146 -6.92 15.29 7.07
C VAL A 146 -8.36 14.75 7.02
N PRO A 147 -9.37 15.55 7.40
CA PRO A 147 -10.76 15.17 7.18
C PRO A 147 -11.09 15.30 5.70
N TYR A 148 -11.73 14.28 5.13
CA TYR A 148 -12.35 14.37 3.82
C TYR A 148 -13.86 14.45 4.04
N ASP A 149 -14.46 15.53 3.58
CA ASP A 149 -15.91 15.70 3.65
C ASP A 149 -16.59 14.86 2.57
N THR A 150 -17.81 14.44 2.84
CA THR A 150 -18.68 13.81 1.83
C THR A 150 -19.28 14.85 0.88
N VAL A 151 -19.74 14.41 -0.29
CA VAL A 151 -20.45 15.29 -1.23
C VAL A 151 -21.69 15.92 -0.58
N ALA A 152 -22.46 15.14 0.17
CA ALA A 152 -23.63 15.61 0.90
C ALA A 152 -23.31 16.77 1.87
N GLU A 153 -22.26 16.62 2.68
CA GLU A 153 -21.86 17.63 3.68
C GLU A 153 -21.39 18.94 3.03
N VAL A 154 -20.76 18.86 1.86
CA VAL A 154 -20.35 20.05 1.10
C VAL A 154 -21.55 20.75 0.47
N GLU A 155 -22.53 19.99 -0.03
CA GLU A 155 -23.78 20.55 -0.55
C GLU A 155 -24.60 21.22 0.56
N GLU A 156 -24.67 20.63 1.75
CA GLU A 156 -25.36 21.20 2.90
C GLU A 156 -24.70 22.51 3.34
N ARG A 157 -23.37 22.55 3.47
CA ARG A 157 -22.64 23.79 3.78
C ARG A 157 -22.87 24.90 2.76
N LYS A 158 -22.97 24.57 1.47
CA LYS A 158 -23.30 25.55 0.42
C LYS A 158 -24.71 26.10 0.53
N LYS A 159 -25.69 25.27 0.93
CA LYS A 159 -27.08 25.70 1.15
C LYS A 159 -27.20 26.64 2.34
N ILE A 160 -26.42 26.42 3.41
CA ILE A 160 -26.41 27.28 4.60
C ILE A 160 -25.73 28.63 4.31
N ALA A 161 -24.75 28.65 3.40
CA ALA A 161 -23.98 29.84 3.06
C ALA A 161 -24.62 30.73 1.97
N ALA A 162 -25.70 30.27 1.32
CA ALA A 162 -26.44 30.97 0.26
C ALA A 162 -27.70 31.66 0.83
#